data_AF-A0A5N4AX02-F1
#
_entry.id   AF-A0A5N4AX02-F1
#
_cell.length_a   1.000
_cell.length_b   1.000
_cell.length_c   1.000
_cell.angle_alpha   90.00
_cell.angle_beta   90.00
_cell.angle_gamma   90.00
#
_symmetry.space_group_name_H-M   'P 1'
#
loop_
_entity.id
_entity.type
_entity.pdbx_description
1 polymer ?
#
loop_
_entity_poly.entity_id
_entity_poly.type
_entity_poly.pdbx_seq_one_letter_code
_entity_poly.pdbx_strand_id
1 'polypeptide(L)'
;MSGKHTKKSTSISDVNKHILEIKKKIQLSEGQRKALFEVREAEYKGNCNEIAKLKKEISEILVLLNEQKSNRAQKRIKSGRLKSTVGALCEKPSWITQEMLDLHVIDKGKQHDLIRYQVRQKQLYLAKLAKEYQKLALEKGKKLLIQKVEIPFKNISTELQNNMHAIKIQWREAAHVNTRYKDIMTSLQQDGARFEFNMKCIENQLCVQRTEIDRLQKIAEEASEMRGRARTALVQQEKSALNAAKSRDQQESEGRLLVEKGQQELEKLERRIFQSGKVPIRPETDSKLENNVVAEQSTPSPQNDDVIVDIFESLKQGTGATTTEEVLERFRAQRETDSRLNNLRNNSEIEKRHLEKTQEVLNFELEQHKYAETRDEEQNLEQVEQFEKLIQEQEELQKNYENQKEETKTVIRHVGACLDSLYRGIHPLSTVEQNSKMALQRVEAELCEIISELNQAKPSVKYPAMIEVLEMDEDKWLPPPYGGLVARTPVPQEESPIPQPIGSDDDEEVPTRGYLKRQAQLVVDARLRRKNIRFQRK
;
A
#
# COMPACT_ATOMS: atom_id res chain seq x y z
N MET A 1 -187.05 -106.81 58.88
CA MET A 1 -188.05 -105.96 59.58
C MET A 1 -188.42 -104.82 58.64
N SER A 2 -189.70 -104.56 58.42
CA SER A 2 -190.19 -103.84 57.23
C SER A 2 -190.76 -102.45 57.55
N GLY A 3 -190.40 -101.45 56.74
CA GLY A 3 -191.41 -100.70 55.98
C GLY A 3 -191.84 -99.28 56.41
N LYS A 4 -192.12 -98.50 55.35
CA LYS A 4 -193.04 -97.35 55.17
C LYS A 4 -192.69 -96.01 55.86
N HIS A 5 -192.93 -94.82 55.30
CA HIS A 5 -193.12 -94.23 53.95
C HIS A 5 -193.59 -92.78 54.24
N THR A 6 -192.88 -91.70 53.88
CA THR A 6 -193.49 -90.34 53.86
C THR A 6 -192.69 -89.33 53.02
N LYS A 7 -193.39 -88.72 52.06
CA LYS A 7 -193.04 -87.54 51.25
C LYS A 7 -192.81 -86.30 52.12
N LYS A 8 -191.83 -85.43 51.78
CA LYS A 8 -191.87 -83.97 51.99
C LYS A 8 -190.86 -83.26 51.09
N SER A 9 -191.38 -82.37 50.26
CA SER A 9 -190.71 -81.51 49.28
C SER A 9 -190.05 -80.29 49.94
N THR A 10 -188.72 -80.15 49.81
CA THR A 10 -187.91 -78.97 50.21
C THR A 10 -186.56 -79.05 49.49
N SER A 11 -186.00 -78.08 48.76
CA SER A 11 -186.47 -76.84 48.12
C SER A 11 -185.50 -76.60 46.94
N ILE A 12 -186.02 -76.32 45.75
CA ILE A 12 -185.23 -75.93 44.55
C ILE A 12 -184.29 -74.73 44.81
N SER A 13 -184.54 -73.96 45.88
CA SER A 13 -183.70 -72.86 46.32
C SER A 13 -182.30 -73.28 46.79
N ASP A 14 -182.13 -74.47 47.38
CA ASP A 14 -180.83 -74.89 47.93
C ASP A 14 -179.89 -75.42 46.84
N VAL A 15 -180.45 -76.10 45.84
CA VAL A 15 -179.72 -76.52 44.63
C VAL A 15 -179.24 -75.30 43.84
N ASN A 16 -180.09 -74.28 43.70
CA ASN A 16 -179.72 -73.03 43.01
C ASN A 16 -178.64 -72.22 43.76
N LYS A 17 -178.65 -72.22 45.10
CA LYS A 17 -177.56 -71.64 45.89
C LYS A 17 -176.23 -72.37 45.66
N HIS A 18 -176.26 -73.71 45.62
CA HIS A 18 -175.04 -74.50 45.40
C HIS A 18 -174.47 -74.33 43.98
N ILE A 19 -175.33 -74.22 42.96
CA ILE A 19 -174.91 -73.91 41.59
C ILE A 19 -174.25 -72.52 41.51
N LEU A 20 -174.81 -71.51 42.19
CA LEU A 20 -174.20 -70.17 42.25
C LEU A 20 -172.86 -70.17 42.98
N GLU A 21 -172.72 -70.95 44.06
CA GLU A 21 -171.45 -71.15 44.76
C GLU A 21 -170.39 -71.80 43.86
N ILE A 22 -170.74 -72.87 43.14
CA ILE A 22 -169.81 -73.55 42.22
C ILE A 22 -169.41 -72.61 41.07
N LYS A 23 -170.37 -71.86 40.50
CA LYS A 23 -170.07 -70.90 39.44
C LYS A 23 -169.13 -69.80 39.90
N LYS A 24 -169.31 -69.27 41.12
CA LYS A 24 -168.40 -68.31 41.75
C LYS A 24 -167.01 -68.91 41.98
N LYS A 25 -166.93 -70.18 42.38
CA LYS A 25 -165.66 -70.90 42.60
C LYS A 25 -164.90 -71.16 41.28
N ILE A 26 -165.62 -71.49 40.20
CA ILE A 26 -165.03 -71.61 38.85
C ILE A 26 -164.51 -70.26 38.37
N GLN A 27 -165.28 -69.19 38.51
CA GLN A 27 -164.85 -67.84 38.11
C GLN A 27 -163.61 -67.37 38.89
N LEU A 28 -163.53 -67.67 40.19
CA LEU A 28 -162.34 -67.41 41.00
C LEU A 28 -161.15 -68.27 40.56
N SER A 29 -161.36 -69.55 40.26
CA SER A 29 -160.29 -70.44 39.77
C SER A 29 -159.76 -70.02 38.39
N GLU A 30 -160.63 -69.59 37.49
CA GLU A 30 -160.26 -69.06 36.18
C GLU A 30 -159.54 -67.70 36.33
N GLY A 31 -160.02 -66.83 37.22
CA GLY A 31 -159.34 -65.58 37.58
C GLY A 31 -157.95 -65.79 38.17
N GLN A 32 -157.80 -66.76 39.09
CA GLN A 32 -156.51 -67.13 39.66
C GLN A 32 -155.56 -67.72 38.62
N ARG A 33 -156.06 -68.59 37.73
CA ARG A 33 -155.25 -69.19 36.66
C ARG A 33 -154.76 -68.14 35.66
N LYS A 34 -155.62 -67.16 35.33
CA LYS A 34 -155.25 -66.02 34.46
C LYS A 34 -154.22 -65.11 35.14
N ALA A 35 -154.42 -64.76 36.41
CA ALA A 35 -153.46 -63.95 37.16
C ALA A 35 -152.09 -64.63 37.30
N LEU A 36 -152.05 -65.94 37.59
CA LEU A 36 -150.79 -66.71 37.64
C LEU A 36 -150.09 -66.79 36.28
N PHE A 37 -150.85 -66.92 35.18
CA PHE A 37 -150.29 -66.89 33.84
C PHE A 37 -149.69 -65.52 33.51
N GLU A 38 -150.40 -64.44 33.80
CA GLU A 38 -149.92 -63.06 33.59
C GLU A 38 -148.66 -62.76 34.42
N VAL A 39 -148.59 -63.20 35.68
CA VAL A 39 -147.39 -63.06 36.52
C VAL A 39 -146.21 -63.85 35.93
N ARG A 40 -146.42 -65.10 35.50
CA ARG A 40 -145.37 -65.93 34.90
C ARG A 40 -144.87 -65.37 33.57
N GLU A 41 -145.77 -64.83 32.75
CA GLU A 41 -145.42 -64.19 31.49
C GLU A 41 -144.64 -62.89 31.72
N ALA A 42 -145.01 -62.11 32.73
CA ALA A 42 -144.27 -60.92 33.15
C ALA A 42 -142.86 -61.27 33.67
N GLU A 43 -142.72 -62.32 34.49
CA GLU A 43 -141.41 -62.83 34.95
C GLU A 43 -140.56 -63.33 33.79
N TYR A 44 -141.13 -64.09 32.86
CA TYR A 44 -140.41 -64.57 31.68
C TYR A 44 -139.89 -63.40 30.82
N LYS A 45 -140.75 -62.40 30.56
CA LYS A 45 -140.35 -61.17 29.86
C LYS A 45 -139.28 -60.38 30.63
N GLY A 46 -139.36 -60.31 31.95
CA GLY A 46 -138.36 -59.70 32.82
C GLY A 46 -136.99 -60.37 32.69
N ASN A 47 -136.95 -61.70 32.82
CA ASN A 47 -135.73 -62.49 32.70
C ASN A 47 -135.10 -62.39 31.31
N CYS A 48 -135.91 -62.41 30.23
CA CYS A 48 -135.40 -62.22 28.87
C CYS A 48 -134.73 -60.84 28.70
N ASN A 49 -135.30 -59.79 29.28
CA ASN A 49 -134.73 -58.44 29.23
C ASN A 49 -133.42 -58.34 30.02
N GLU A 50 -133.30 -59.02 31.16
CA GLU A 50 -132.08 -59.03 31.97
C GLU A 50 -130.93 -59.77 31.29
N ILE A 51 -131.21 -60.92 30.66
CA ILE A 51 -130.22 -61.63 29.84
C ILE A 51 -129.74 -60.75 28.67
N ALA A 52 -130.64 -59.98 28.05
CA ALA A 52 -130.27 -59.07 26.97
C ALA A 52 -129.37 -57.92 27.45
N LYS A 53 -129.61 -57.39 28.66
CA LYS A 53 -128.73 -56.39 29.28
C LYS A 53 -127.34 -56.96 29.56
N LEU A 54 -127.25 -58.12 30.21
CA LEU A 54 -125.97 -58.76 30.52
C LEU A 54 -125.14 -59.09 29.27
N LYS A 55 -125.78 -59.51 28.17
CA LYS A 55 -125.08 -59.74 26.89
C LYS A 55 -124.51 -58.45 26.29
N LYS A 56 -125.22 -57.33 26.41
CA LYS A 56 -124.69 -56.02 25.98
C LYS A 56 -123.50 -55.61 26.84
N GLU A 57 -123.59 -55.74 28.16
CA GLU A 57 -122.48 -55.42 29.08
C GLU A 57 -121.24 -56.29 28.80
N ILE A 58 -121.39 -57.60 28.56
CA ILE A 58 -120.28 -58.48 28.17
C ILE A 58 -119.65 -58.02 26.86
N SER A 59 -120.45 -57.63 25.87
CA SER A 59 -119.95 -57.11 24.59
C SER A 59 -119.20 -55.79 24.77
N GLU A 60 -119.71 -54.88 25.59
CA GLU A 60 -119.08 -53.60 25.91
C GLU A 60 -117.74 -53.80 26.64
N ILE A 61 -117.68 -54.71 27.62
CA ILE A 61 -116.44 -55.04 28.33
C ILE A 61 -115.40 -55.66 27.39
N LEU A 62 -115.81 -56.52 26.45
CA LEU A 62 -114.89 -57.11 25.46
C LEU A 62 -114.30 -56.04 24.53
N VAL A 63 -115.12 -55.07 24.10
CA VAL A 63 -114.65 -53.93 23.30
C VAL A 63 -113.65 -53.11 24.11
N LEU A 64 -113.98 -52.73 25.35
CA LEU A 64 -113.09 -51.98 26.24
C LEU A 64 -111.76 -52.71 26.49
N LEU A 65 -111.79 -54.02 26.68
CA LEU A 65 -110.59 -54.83 26.90
C LEU A 65 -109.72 -54.86 25.64
N ASN A 66 -110.33 -54.98 24.45
CA ASN A 66 -109.61 -54.95 23.18
C ASN A 66 -109.01 -53.56 22.90
N GLU A 67 -109.74 -52.49 23.19
CA GLU A 67 -109.26 -51.11 23.09
C GLU A 67 -108.08 -50.85 24.04
N GLN A 68 -108.13 -51.33 25.30
CA GLN A 68 -107.01 -51.20 26.23
C GLN A 68 -105.78 -52.00 25.82
N LYS A 69 -105.95 -53.21 25.27
CA LYS A 69 -104.85 -53.99 24.68
C LYS A 69 -104.19 -53.26 23.50
N SER A 70 -105.00 -52.65 22.62
CA SER A 70 -104.51 -51.85 21.49
C SER A 70 -103.78 -50.58 21.94
N ASN A 71 -104.32 -49.87 22.94
CA ASN A 71 -103.73 -48.62 23.45
C ASN A 71 -102.40 -48.83 24.19
N ARG A 72 -102.17 -49.98 24.84
CA ARG A 72 -100.84 -50.34 25.38
C ARG A 72 -99.77 -50.45 24.29
N ALA A 73 -100.14 -50.85 23.07
CA ALA A 73 -99.20 -50.94 21.96
C ALA A 73 -98.90 -49.56 21.32
N GLN A 74 -99.85 -48.61 21.35
CA GLN A 74 -99.70 -47.30 20.70
C GLN A 74 -98.90 -46.26 21.50
N LYS A 75 -98.76 -46.39 22.82
CA LYS A 75 -97.84 -45.54 23.61
C LYS A 75 -96.35 -45.87 23.40
N ARG A 76 -96.01 -46.74 22.44
CA ARG A 76 -94.64 -47.04 22.02
C ARG A 76 -94.12 -45.94 21.10
N ILE A 77 -93.11 -45.23 21.59
CA ILE A 77 -92.39 -44.11 20.95
C ILE A 77 -92.17 -44.37 19.44
N LYS A 78 -92.94 -43.70 18.57
CA LYS A 78 -92.69 -43.69 17.13
C LYS A 78 -91.64 -42.63 16.80
N SER A 79 -90.38 -42.91 17.10
CA SER A 79 -89.26 -42.15 16.52
C SER A 79 -88.62 -42.97 15.41
N GLY A 80 -88.75 -42.52 14.15
CA GLY A 80 -88.16 -43.20 12.99
C GLY A 80 -86.64 -43.35 13.08
N ARG A 81 -85.96 -42.48 13.83
CA ARG A 81 -84.52 -42.58 14.11
C ARG A 81 -84.18 -43.76 15.02
N LEU A 82 -85.06 -44.10 15.96
CA LEU A 82 -84.87 -45.21 16.90
C LEU A 82 -84.99 -46.58 16.24
N LYS A 83 -85.83 -46.69 15.19
CA LYS A 83 -85.95 -47.91 14.38
C LYS A 83 -84.65 -48.26 13.65
N SER A 84 -83.89 -47.25 13.22
CA SER A 84 -82.60 -47.46 12.52
C SER A 84 -81.49 -47.93 13.47
N THR A 85 -81.55 -47.60 14.76
CA THR A 85 -80.50 -47.91 15.74
C THR A 85 -80.78 -49.20 16.53
N VAL A 86 -82.04 -49.47 16.87
CA VAL A 86 -82.43 -50.61 17.74
C VAL A 86 -83.19 -51.72 16.99
N GLY A 87 -83.63 -51.46 15.76
CA GLY A 87 -84.47 -52.36 14.95
C GLY A 87 -85.95 -52.28 15.33
N ALA A 88 -86.73 -53.32 15.01
CA ALA A 88 -88.15 -53.38 15.37
C ALA A 88 -88.35 -53.40 16.90
N LEU A 89 -88.78 -52.28 17.46
CA LEU A 89 -88.97 -52.07 18.90
C LEU A 89 -90.13 -52.86 19.52
N CYS A 90 -90.85 -53.65 18.71
CA CYS A 90 -92.10 -54.27 19.12
C CYS A 90 -91.92 -55.47 20.07
N GLU A 91 -90.72 -56.04 20.15
CA GLU A 91 -90.47 -57.31 20.84
C GLU A 91 -89.47 -57.21 21.99
N LYS A 92 -88.72 -56.10 22.09
CA LYS A 92 -87.64 -55.94 23.09
C LYS A 92 -88.13 -55.22 24.36
N PRO A 93 -87.74 -55.66 25.57
CA PRO A 93 -88.01 -54.94 26.81
C PRO A 93 -87.21 -53.62 26.88
N SER A 94 -87.69 -52.68 27.71
CA SER A 94 -87.17 -51.30 27.80
C SER A 94 -85.67 -51.23 28.13
N TRP A 95 -85.18 -52.12 28.99
CA TRP A 95 -83.78 -52.10 29.45
C TRP A 95 -82.79 -52.50 28.34
N ILE A 96 -83.12 -53.50 27.50
CA ILE A 96 -82.29 -53.89 26.33
C ILE A 96 -82.25 -52.74 25.31
N THR A 97 -83.38 -52.06 25.10
CA THR A 97 -83.43 -50.89 24.21
C THR A 97 -82.54 -49.76 24.71
N GLN A 98 -82.53 -49.53 26.03
CA GLN A 98 -81.67 -48.54 26.66
C GLN A 98 -80.19 -48.92 26.52
N GLU A 99 -79.82 -50.16 26.82
CA GLU A 99 -78.44 -50.65 26.66
C GLU A 99 -77.95 -50.57 25.21
N MET A 100 -78.79 -50.92 24.22
CA MET A 100 -78.44 -50.78 22.79
C MET A 100 -78.25 -49.32 22.37
N LEU A 101 -79.06 -48.40 22.90
CA LEU A 101 -78.90 -46.96 22.65
C LEU A 101 -77.65 -46.42 23.33
N ASP A 102 -77.35 -46.87 24.56
CA ASP A 102 -76.15 -46.48 25.30
C ASP A 102 -74.88 -46.96 24.58
N LEU A 103 -74.85 -48.21 24.11
CA LEU A 103 -73.77 -48.74 23.27
C LEU A 103 -73.60 -47.94 21.97
N HIS A 104 -74.71 -47.55 21.33
CA HIS A 104 -74.65 -46.71 20.14
C HIS A 104 -74.11 -45.31 20.43
N VAL A 105 -74.49 -44.70 21.56
CA VAL A 105 -73.95 -43.41 22.02
C VAL A 105 -72.46 -43.52 22.30
N ILE A 106 -72.02 -44.62 22.94
CA ILE A 106 -70.60 -44.89 23.18
C ILE A 106 -69.84 -45.03 21.85
N ASP A 107 -70.35 -45.79 20.89
CA ASP A 107 -69.70 -45.98 19.58
C ASP A 107 -69.64 -44.67 18.78
N LYS A 108 -70.70 -43.88 18.80
CA LYS A 108 -70.71 -42.54 18.18
C LYS A 108 -69.78 -41.57 18.90
N GLY A 109 -69.65 -41.68 20.22
CA GLY A 109 -68.67 -40.96 21.03
C GLY A 109 -67.24 -41.30 20.59
N LYS A 110 -66.90 -42.59 20.49
CA LYS A 110 -65.59 -43.05 19.99
C LYS A 110 -65.31 -42.58 18.57
N GLN A 111 -66.30 -42.66 17.66
CA GLN A 111 -66.17 -42.13 16.29
C GLN A 111 -65.90 -40.62 16.29
N HIS A 112 -66.61 -39.86 17.12
CA HIS A 112 -66.41 -38.43 17.25
C HIS A 112 -65.02 -38.09 17.81
N ASP A 113 -64.56 -38.79 18.84
CA ASP A 113 -63.23 -38.60 19.42
C ASP A 113 -62.11 -38.95 18.43
N LEU A 114 -62.30 -40.00 17.62
CA LEU A 114 -61.36 -40.34 16.55
C LEU A 114 -61.27 -39.23 15.51
N ILE A 115 -62.41 -38.71 15.04
CA ILE A 115 -62.44 -37.58 14.09
C ILE A 115 -61.79 -36.35 14.72
N ARG A 116 -62.10 -36.05 15.98
CA ARG A 116 -61.53 -34.92 16.72
C ARG A 116 -60.01 -35.05 16.84
N TYR A 117 -59.51 -36.24 17.12
CA TYR A 117 -58.08 -36.52 17.13
C TYR A 117 -57.44 -36.29 15.75
N GLN A 118 -58.04 -36.83 14.67
CA GLN A 118 -57.55 -36.63 13.31
C GLN A 118 -57.54 -35.15 12.90
N VAL A 119 -58.58 -34.39 13.26
CA VAL A 119 -58.66 -32.95 13.02
C VAL A 119 -57.54 -32.22 13.76
N ARG A 120 -57.30 -32.53 15.04
CA ARG A 120 -56.18 -31.96 15.81
C ARG A 120 -54.83 -32.29 15.17
N GLN A 121 -54.61 -33.53 14.72
CA GLN A 121 -53.37 -33.90 14.05
C GLN A 121 -53.15 -33.13 12.75
N LYS A 122 -54.20 -32.97 11.93
CA LYS A 122 -54.15 -32.16 10.70
C LYS A 122 -53.89 -30.68 11.01
N GLN A 123 -54.52 -30.12 12.04
CA GLN A 123 -54.28 -28.74 12.48
C GLN A 123 -52.83 -28.53 12.95
N LEU A 124 -52.28 -29.47 13.74
CA LEU A 124 -50.88 -29.43 14.16
C LEU A 124 -49.93 -29.49 12.95
N TYR A 125 -50.23 -30.34 11.96
CA TYR A 125 -49.44 -30.41 10.74
C TYR A 125 -49.52 -29.12 9.92
N LEU A 126 -50.72 -28.56 9.73
CA LEU A 126 -50.89 -27.27 9.04
C LEU A 126 -50.18 -26.12 9.77
N ALA A 127 -50.21 -26.11 11.11
CA ALA A 127 -49.47 -25.11 11.89
C ALA A 127 -47.95 -25.25 11.73
N LYS A 128 -47.43 -26.48 11.62
CA LYS A 128 -46.01 -26.71 11.30
C LYS A 128 -45.68 -26.21 9.90
N LEU A 129 -46.48 -26.57 8.90
CA LEU A 129 -46.27 -26.16 7.52
C LEU A 129 -46.38 -24.63 7.34
N ALA A 130 -47.31 -23.97 8.05
CA ALA A 130 -47.42 -22.52 8.06
C ALA A 130 -46.17 -21.85 8.64
N LYS A 131 -45.59 -22.40 9.72
CA LYS A 131 -44.32 -21.91 10.28
C LYS A 131 -43.16 -22.11 9.31
N GLU A 132 -43.09 -23.25 8.63
CA GLU A 132 -42.07 -23.52 7.61
C GLU A 132 -42.20 -22.57 6.42
N TYR A 133 -43.42 -22.35 5.93
CA TYR A 133 -43.70 -21.39 4.87
C TYR A 133 -43.29 -19.97 5.27
N GLN A 134 -43.63 -19.54 6.50
CA GLN A 134 -43.23 -18.23 7.00
C GLN A 134 -41.69 -18.08 7.06
N LYS A 135 -40.97 -19.12 7.49
CA LYS A 135 -39.49 -19.13 7.49
C LYS A 135 -38.94 -19.00 6.06
N LEU A 136 -39.43 -19.81 5.13
CA LEU A 136 -38.99 -19.76 3.73
C LEU A 136 -39.32 -18.41 3.07
N ALA A 137 -40.48 -17.81 3.38
CA ALA A 137 -40.85 -16.49 2.89
C ALA A 137 -39.89 -15.39 3.41
N LEU A 138 -39.53 -15.44 4.71
CA LEU A 138 -38.55 -14.54 5.30
C LEU A 138 -37.15 -14.74 4.69
N GLU A 139 -36.73 -15.97 4.48
CA GLU A 139 -35.45 -16.28 3.83
C GLU A 139 -35.41 -15.79 2.39
N LYS A 140 -36.49 -15.96 1.63
CA LYS A 140 -36.63 -15.41 0.27
C LYS A 140 -36.55 -13.89 0.29
N GLY A 141 -37.22 -13.23 1.23
CA GLY A 141 -37.15 -11.78 1.44
C GLY A 141 -35.73 -11.30 1.74
N LYS A 142 -35.01 -11.97 2.64
CA LYS A 142 -33.61 -11.67 2.97
C LYS A 142 -32.68 -11.83 1.76
N LYS A 143 -32.81 -12.93 1.00
CA LYS A 143 -32.03 -13.16 -0.22
C LYS A 143 -32.24 -12.04 -1.24
N LEU A 144 -33.49 -11.62 -1.44
CA LEU A 144 -33.81 -10.50 -2.33
C LEU A 144 -33.25 -9.17 -1.84
N LEU A 145 -33.27 -8.91 -0.52
CA LEU A 145 -32.68 -7.70 0.06
C LEU A 145 -31.17 -7.65 -0.13
N ILE A 146 -30.48 -8.77 0.13
CA ILE A 146 -29.04 -8.89 -0.09
C ILE A 146 -28.73 -8.63 -1.58
N GLN A 147 -29.50 -9.24 -2.48
CA GLN A 147 -29.26 -9.13 -3.92
C GLN A 147 -29.54 -7.72 -4.47
N LYS A 148 -30.62 -7.06 -4.03
CA LYS A 148 -31.06 -5.77 -4.57
C LYS A 148 -30.43 -4.56 -3.88
N VAL A 149 -29.96 -4.69 -2.64
CA VAL A 149 -29.49 -3.56 -1.84
C VAL A 149 -28.05 -3.76 -1.40
N GLU A 150 -27.73 -4.86 -0.70
CA GLU A 150 -26.38 -5.02 -0.14
C GLU A 150 -25.31 -5.22 -1.19
N ILE A 151 -25.53 -6.07 -2.20
CA ILE A 151 -24.55 -6.33 -3.26
C ILE A 151 -24.26 -5.05 -4.06
N PRO A 152 -25.25 -4.33 -4.63
CA PRO A 152 -24.96 -3.11 -5.38
C PRO A 152 -24.34 -2.04 -4.49
N PHE A 153 -24.78 -1.89 -3.23
CA PHE A 153 -24.14 -0.95 -2.31
C PHE A 153 -22.68 -1.31 -2.02
N LYS A 154 -22.37 -2.60 -1.79
CA LYS A 154 -20.99 -3.08 -1.62
C LYS A 154 -20.17 -2.81 -2.87
N ASN A 155 -20.70 -3.09 -4.06
CA ASN A 155 -20.01 -2.86 -5.32
C ASN A 155 -19.70 -1.36 -5.51
N ILE A 156 -20.68 -0.48 -5.30
CA ILE A 156 -20.49 0.98 -5.36
C ILE A 156 -19.46 1.43 -4.31
N SER A 157 -19.54 0.90 -3.08
CA SER A 157 -18.56 1.21 -2.04
C SER A 157 -17.15 0.76 -2.43
N THR A 158 -16.98 -0.41 -3.03
CA THR A 158 -15.67 -0.88 -3.51
C THR A 158 -15.16 -0.06 -4.68
N GLU A 159 -16.05 0.36 -5.59
CA GLU A 159 -15.70 1.24 -6.71
C GLU A 159 -15.25 2.62 -6.22
N LEU A 160 -15.99 3.22 -5.29
CA LEU A 160 -15.61 4.49 -4.65
C LEU A 160 -14.29 4.37 -3.89
N GLN A 161 -14.05 3.25 -3.19
CA GLN A 161 -12.77 3.00 -2.52
C GLN A 161 -11.62 2.87 -3.52
N ASN A 162 -11.82 2.17 -4.64
CA ASN A 162 -10.83 2.04 -5.69
C ASN A 162 -10.53 3.40 -6.35
N ASN A 163 -11.56 4.18 -6.65
CA ASN A 163 -11.43 5.53 -7.21
C ASN A 163 -10.70 6.47 -6.24
N MET A 164 -11.05 6.43 -4.95
CA MET A 164 -10.35 7.20 -3.91
C MET A 164 -8.86 6.79 -3.82
N HIS A 165 -8.57 5.49 -3.89
CA HIS A 165 -7.19 5.01 -3.88
C HIS A 165 -6.42 5.45 -5.12
N ALA A 166 -7.04 5.39 -6.31
CA ALA A 166 -6.45 5.86 -7.56
C ALA A 166 -6.13 7.36 -7.50
N ILE A 167 -7.07 8.20 -7.05
CA ILE A 167 -6.84 9.64 -6.86
C ILE A 167 -5.71 9.88 -5.85
N LYS A 168 -5.66 9.11 -4.75
CA LYS A 168 -4.59 9.24 -3.75
C LYS A 168 -3.21 8.89 -4.32
N ILE A 169 -3.11 7.89 -5.20
CA ILE A 169 -1.87 7.58 -5.90
C ILE A 169 -1.49 8.74 -6.82
N GLN A 170 -2.41 9.19 -7.69
CA GLN A 170 -2.17 10.31 -8.59
C GLN A 170 -1.73 11.58 -7.83
N TRP A 171 -2.33 11.84 -6.66
CA TRP A 171 -1.94 12.96 -5.81
C TRP A 171 -0.52 12.81 -5.26
N ARG A 172 -0.12 11.61 -4.82
CA ARG A 172 1.26 11.35 -4.36
C ARG A 172 2.26 11.47 -5.50
N GLU A 173 1.94 10.97 -6.68
CA GLU A 173 2.77 11.09 -7.88
C GLU A 173 2.93 12.58 -8.26
N ALA A 174 1.83 13.34 -8.30
CA ALA A 174 1.86 14.77 -8.54
C ALA A 174 2.66 15.53 -7.48
N ALA A 175 2.55 15.14 -6.20
CA ALA A 175 3.34 15.71 -5.12
C ALA A 175 4.84 15.39 -5.30
N HIS A 176 5.18 14.15 -5.66
CA HIS A 176 6.57 13.77 -5.92
C HIS A 176 7.16 14.54 -7.11
N VAL A 177 6.40 14.66 -8.21
CA VAL A 177 6.78 15.47 -9.37
C VAL A 177 6.98 16.94 -8.97
N ASN A 178 6.08 17.51 -8.15
CA ASN A 178 6.22 18.88 -7.65
C ASN A 178 7.49 19.05 -6.79
N THR A 179 7.80 18.10 -5.90
CA THR A 179 9.04 18.12 -5.12
C THR A 179 10.25 18.08 -6.04
N ARG A 180 10.27 17.18 -7.04
CA ARG A 180 11.36 17.11 -8.02
C ARG A 180 11.53 18.42 -8.79
N TYR A 181 10.44 19.06 -9.22
CA TYR A 181 10.52 20.37 -9.87
C TYR A 181 11.04 21.47 -8.93
N LYS A 182 10.68 21.44 -7.64
CA LYS A 182 11.24 22.35 -6.64
C LYS A 182 12.73 22.12 -6.44
N ASP A 183 13.19 20.87 -6.38
CA ASP A 183 14.61 20.53 -6.25
C ASP A 183 15.41 20.97 -7.49
N ILE A 184 14.86 20.78 -8.69
CA ILE A 184 15.46 21.29 -9.93
C ILE A 184 15.51 22.82 -9.90
N MET A 185 14.44 23.47 -9.46
CA MET A 185 14.39 24.93 -9.37
C MET A 185 15.42 25.48 -8.38
N THR A 186 15.58 24.87 -7.21
CA THR A 186 16.59 25.29 -6.22
C THR A 186 18.00 25.04 -6.75
N SER A 187 18.26 23.91 -7.41
CA SER A 187 19.55 23.64 -8.08
C SER A 187 19.86 24.69 -9.15
N LEU A 188 18.91 25.01 -10.03
CA LEU A 188 19.09 26.02 -11.07
C LEU A 188 19.31 27.42 -10.49
N GLN A 189 18.65 27.75 -9.37
CA GLN A 189 18.90 29.01 -8.66
C GLN A 189 20.31 29.06 -8.05
N GLN A 190 20.77 27.96 -7.46
CA GLN A 190 22.13 27.86 -6.93
C GLN A 190 23.18 27.95 -8.04
N ASP A 191 22.95 27.27 -9.16
CA ASP A 191 23.82 27.36 -10.34
C ASP A 191 23.85 28.78 -10.91
N GLY A 192 22.69 29.43 -11.01
CA GLY A 192 22.59 30.84 -11.41
C GLY A 192 23.45 31.75 -10.53
N ALA A 193 23.37 31.59 -9.20
CA ALA A 193 24.20 32.35 -8.25
C ALA A 193 25.70 32.05 -8.40
N ARG A 194 26.07 30.77 -8.64
CA ARG A 194 27.46 30.37 -8.91
C ARG A 194 28.00 30.99 -10.19
N PHE A 195 27.21 30.99 -11.26
CA PHE A 195 27.61 31.62 -12.52
C PHE A 195 27.79 33.12 -12.37
N GLU A 196 26.90 33.81 -11.64
CA GLU A 196 27.05 35.24 -11.37
C GLU A 196 28.33 35.54 -10.56
N PHE A 197 28.61 34.74 -9.53
CA PHE A 197 29.84 34.87 -8.75
C PHE A 197 31.08 34.64 -9.61
N ASN A 198 31.09 33.58 -10.43
CA ASN A 198 32.21 33.27 -11.32
C ASN A 198 32.43 34.37 -12.37
N MET A 199 31.36 34.93 -12.95
CA MET A 199 31.47 36.07 -13.85
C MET A 199 32.11 37.27 -13.17
N LYS A 200 31.64 37.65 -11.97
CA LYS A 200 32.23 38.74 -11.19
C LYS A 200 33.72 38.50 -10.88
N CYS A 201 34.09 37.27 -10.54
CA CYS A 201 35.49 36.90 -10.32
C CYS A 201 36.34 37.07 -11.59
N ILE A 202 35.86 36.60 -12.74
CA ILE A 202 36.56 36.77 -14.02
C ILE A 202 36.64 38.24 -14.44
N GLU A 203 35.57 39.02 -14.24
CA GLU A 203 35.56 40.47 -14.49
C GLU A 203 36.61 41.18 -13.63
N ASN A 204 36.72 40.82 -12.34
CA ASN A 204 37.75 41.35 -11.46
C ASN A 204 39.16 40.97 -11.92
N GLN A 205 39.38 39.72 -12.33
CA GLN A 205 40.67 39.27 -12.88
C GLN A 205 41.03 40.02 -14.16
N LEU A 206 40.08 40.23 -15.07
CA LEU A 206 40.27 41.02 -16.28
C LEU A 206 40.59 42.48 -15.96
N CYS A 207 39.95 43.06 -14.95
CA CYS A 207 40.25 44.41 -14.47
C CYS A 207 41.71 44.51 -13.98
N VAL A 208 42.13 43.58 -13.11
CA VAL A 208 43.51 43.52 -12.61
C VAL A 208 44.50 43.35 -13.76
N GLN A 209 44.25 42.40 -14.66
CA GLN A 209 45.10 42.19 -15.84
C GLN A 209 45.17 43.43 -16.73
N ARG A 210 44.06 44.16 -16.91
CA ARG A 210 44.05 45.39 -17.69
C ARG A 210 44.92 46.47 -17.03
N THR A 211 44.81 46.64 -15.72
CA THR A 211 45.67 47.59 -14.99
C THR A 211 47.14 47.20 -15.06
N GLU A 212 47.47 45.91 -15.05
CA GLU A 212 48.85 45.44 -15.18
C GLU A 212 49.38 45.63 -16.60
N ILE A 213 48.57 45.39 -17.64
CA ILE A 213 48.92 45.70 -19.02
C ILE A 213 49.22 47.20 -19.17
N ASP A 214 48.37 48.07 -18.63
CA ASP A 214 48.58 49.52 -18.68
C ASP A 214 49.88 49.92 -17.96
N ARG A 215 50.21 49.27 -16.84
CA ARG A 215 51.48 49.48 -16.12
C ARG A 215 52.67 49.04 -16.97
N LEU A 216 52.61 47.85 -17.57
CA LEU A 216 53.69 47.32 -18.41
C LEU A 216 53.89 48.16 -19.67
N GLN A 217 52.83 48.70 -20.25
CA GLN A 217 52.92 49.65 -21.38
C GLN A 217 53.67 50.92 -20.98
N LYS A 218 53.37 51.51 -19.82
CA LYS A 218 54.12 52.68 -19.30
C LYS A 218 55.61 52.37 -19.10
N ILE A 219 55.92 51.22 -18.49
CA ILE A 219 57.32 50.80 -18.32
C ILE A 219 58.02 50.61 -19.67
N ALA A 220 57.32 50.06 -20.67
CA ALA A 220 57.85 49.88 -22.01
C ALA A 220 58.09 51.22 -22.73
N GLU A 221 57.18 52.17 -22.58
CA GLU A 221 57.34 53.55 -23.07
C GLU A 221 58.54 54.24 -22.42
N GLU A 222 58.64 54.20 -21.09
CA GLU A 222 59.79 54.73 -20.33
C GLU A 222 61.11 54.08 -20.77
N ALA A 223 61.14 52.76 -20.92
CA ALA A 223 62.31 52.04 -21.40
C ALA A 223 62.69 52.41 -22.84
N SER A 224 61.70 52.61 -23.72
CA SER A 224 61.90 53.08 -25.10
C SER A 224 62.45 54.50 -25.13
N GLU A 225 61.91 55.41 -24.30
CA GLU A 225 62.43 56.77 -24.15
C GLU A 225 63.87 56.77 -23.66
N MET A 226 64.18 55.98 -22.62
CA MET A 226 65.54 55.88 -22.07
C MET A 226 66.52 55.34 -23.10
N ARG A 227 66.11 54.35 -23.89
CA ARG A 227 66.90 53.85 -25.03
C ARG A 227 67.10 54.93 -26.10
N GLY A 228 66.06 55.70 -26.42
CA GLY A 228 66.12 56.84 -27.35
C GLY A 228 67.09 57.92 -26.87
N ARG A 229 67.02 58.30 -25.60
CA ARG A 229 67.93 59.26 -24.95
C ARG A 229 69.38 58.77 -25.00
N ALA A 230 69.63 57.50 -24.65
CA ALA A 230 70.96 56.90 -24.72
C ALA A 230 71.51 56.88 -26.15
N ARG A 231 70.69 56.52 -27.14
CA ARG A 231 71.09 56.54 -28.56
C ARG A 231 71.47 57.96 -29.02
N THR A 232 70.66 58.96 -28.67
CA THR A 232 70.94 60.36 -29.02
C THR A 232 72.23 60.86 -28.35
N ALA A 233 72.43 60.53 -27.06
CA ALA A 233 73.65 60.88 -26.33
C ALA A 233 74.91 60.25 -26.95
N LEU A 234 74.84 58.97 -27.34
CA LEU A 234 75.93 58.28 -28.03
C LEU A 234 76.25 58.96 -29.38
N VAL A 235 75.24 59.25 -30.21
CA VAL A 235 75.45 59.95 -31.50
C VAL A 235 76.06 61.34 -31.28
N GLN A 236 75.64 62.07 -30.25
CA GLN A 236 76.20 63.37 -29.92
C GLN A 236 77.67 63.26 -29.46
N GLN A 237 77.99 62.26 -28.65
CA GLN A 237 79.36 61.98 -28.21
C GLN A 237 80.26 61.55 -29.37
N GLU A 238 79.78 60.69 -30.26
CA GLU A 238 80.47 60.30 -31.51
C GLU A 238 80.76 61.53 -32.37
N LYS A 239 79.77 62.41 -32.59
CA LYS A 239 79.96 63.65 -33.34
C LYS A 239 80.98 64.58 -32.67
N SER A 240 80.94 64.72 -31.35
CA SER A 240 81.91 65.51 -30.59
C SER A 240 83.32 64.94 -30.70
N ALA A 241 83.47 63.62 -30.56
CA ALA A 241 84.74 62.93 -30.71
C ALA A 241 85.31 63.07 -32.13
N LEU A 242 84.45 62.96 -33.16
CA LEU A 242 84.83 63.12 -34.56
C LEU A 242 85.24 64.57 -34.88
N ASN A 243 84.54 65.57 -34.33
CA ASN A 243 84.93 66.97 -34.45
C ASN A 243 86.27 67.25 -33.74
N ALA A 244 86.48 66.69 -32.54
CA ALA A 244 87.75 66.81 -31.83
C ALA A 244 88.90 66.11 -32.56
N ALA A 245 88.64 64.96 -33.20
CA ALA A 245 89.61 64.30 -34.08
C ALA A 245 89.95 65.18 -35.28
N LYS A 246 88.95 65.71 -36.00
CA LYS A 246 89.16 66.63 -37.13
C LYS A 246 89.94 67.88 -36.73
N SER A 247 89.66 68.47 -35.57
CA SER A 247 90.40 69.64 -35.08
C SER A 247 91.86 69.31 -34.76
N ARG A 248 92.14 68.11 -34.21
CA ARG A 248 93.51 67.63 -33.99
C ARG A 248 94.23 67.36 -35.30
N ASP A 249 93.57 66.74 -36.27
CA ASP A 249 94.14 66.49 -37.60
C ASP A 249 94.46 67.81 -38.33
N GLN A 250 93.61 68.83 -38.20
CA GLN A 250 93.88 70.18 -38.72
C GLN A 250 95.12 70.77 -38.07
N GLN A 251 95.20 70.78 -36.74
CA GLN A 251 96.38 71.27 -36.01
C GLN A 251 97.65 70.49 -36.38
N GLU A 252 97.55 69.16 -36.53
CA GLU A 252 98.67 68.34 -36.95
C GLU A 252 99.09 68.67 -38.39
N SER A 253 98.15 68.87 -39.31
CA SER A 253 98.46 69.25 -40.69
C SER A 253 99.11 70.63 -40.78
N GLU A 254 98.64 71.61 -40.00
CA GLU A 254 99.25 72.93 -39.88
C GLU A 254 100.66 72.83 -39.27
N GLY A 255 100.82 72.00 -38.24
CA GLY A 255 102.12 71.69 -37.64
C GLY A 255 103.08 71.04 -38.65
N ARG A 256 102.62 70.06 -39.44
CA ARG A 256 103.41 69.44 -40.53
C ARG A 256 103.83 70.47 -41.56
N LEU A 257 102.94 71.37 -41.99
CA LEU A 257 103.27 72.44 -42.94
C LEU A 257 104.30 73.42 -42.38
N LEU A 258 104.21 73.79 -41.10
CA LEU A 258 105.21 74.64 -40.44
C LEU A 258 106.56 73.95 -40.32
N VAL A 259 106.58 72.67 -39.94
CA VAL A 259 107.80 71.85 -39.90
C VAL A 259 108.39 71.69 -41.29
N GLU A 260 107.58 71.46 -42.33
CA GLU A 260 108.04 71.35 -43.72
C GLU A 260 108.65 72.68 -44.19
N LYS A 261 108.01 73.82 -43.90
CA LYS A 261 108.60 75.15 -44.16
C LYS A 261 109.92 75.34 -43.41
N GLY A 262 109.96 74.98 -42.12
CA GLY A 262 111.16 75.02 -41.32
C GLY A 262 112.26 74.10 -41.83
N GLN A 263 111.91 72.90 -42.31
CA GLN A 263 112.82 71.97 -42.98
C GLN A 263 113.33 72.54 -44.30
N GLN A 264 112.49 73.19 -45.11
CA GLN A 264 112.94 73.84 -46.34
C GLN A 264 113.88 75.03 -46.04
N GLU A 265 113.64 75.78 -44.97
CA GLU A 265 114.52 76.86 -44.51
C GLU A 265 115.83 76.33 -43.92
N LEU A 266 115.76 75.29 -43.10
CA LEU A 266 116.91 74.57 -42.58
C LEU A 266 117.69 73.90 -43.71
N GLU A 267 117.05 73.30 -44.70
CA GLU A 267 117.70 72.70 -45.87
C GLU A 267 118.39 73.78 -46.71
N LYS A 268 117.78 74.97 -46.87
CA LYS A 268 118.46 76.15 -47.46
C LYS A 268 119.67 76.59 -46.62
N LEU A 269 119.59 76.48 -45.29
CA LEU A 269 120.69 76.74 -44.37
C LEU A 269 121.73 75.61 -44.36
N GLU A 270 121.36 74.34 -44.48
CA GLU A 270 122.22 73.16 -44.48
C GLU A 270 122.98 73.09 -45.81
N ARG A 271 122.31 73.39 -46.93
CA ARG A 271 122.98 73.65 -48.22
C ARG A 271 123.95 74.84 -48.15
N ARG A 272 123.86 75.70 -47.13
CA ARG A 272 124.79 76.82 -46.87
C ARG A 272 125.84 76.51 -45.78
N ILE A 273 125.56 75.63 -44.83
CA ILE A 273 126.35 75.41 -43.60
C ILE A 273 127.08 74.05 -43.61
N PHE A 274 126.57 73.01 -44.30
CA PHE A 274 127.21 71.69 -44.40
C PHE A 274 128.04 71.48 -45.68
N GLN A 275 128.85 72.49 -46.02
CA GLN A 275 130.19 72.28 -46.60
C GLN A 275 131.25 72.40 -45.49
N SER A 276 131.19 71.54 -44.45
CA SER A 276 132.30 71.26 -43.50
C SER A 276 131.79 70.68 -42.16
N GLY A 277 132.33 69.52 -41.76
CA GLY A 277 132.92 69.37 -40.41
C GLY A 277 132.04 69.02 -39.19
N LYS A 278 131.87 67.70 -38.96
CA LYS A 278 132.01 66.89 -37.72
C LYS A 278 131.82 67.45 -36.26
N VAL A 279 130.92 66.77 -35.49
CA VAL A 279 131.08 66.09 -34.13
C VAL A 279 131.38 66.99 -32.88
N PRO A 280 131.19 66.67 -31.54
CA PRO A 280 130.60 65.55 -30.73
C PRO A 280 129.68 65.90 -29.49
N ILE A 281 128.98 64.87 -28.99
CA ILE A 281 128.75 64.34 -27.60
C ILE A 281 129.19 65.15 -26.34
N ARG A 282 128.31 65.24 -25.31
CA ARG A 282 128.61 64.94 -23.87
C ARG A 282 127.38 64.98 -22.92
N PRO A 283 127.42 64.32 -21.72
CA PRO A 283 126.27 63.83 -20.95
C PRO A 283 126.17 64.29 -19.47
N GLU A 284 125.17 63.71 -18.77
CA GLU A 284 124.96 63.50 -17.31
C GLU A 284 124.56 64.67 -16.38
N THR A 285 123.54 64.48 -15.52
CA THR A 285 123.70 64.09 -14.09
C THR A 285 122.43 64.24 -13.22
N ASP A 286 122.19 63.22 -12.39
CA ASP A 286 121.34 63.18 -11.19
C ASP A 286 122.01 63.87 -9.97
N SER A 287 121.21 64.35 -9.00
CA SER A 287 121.49 64.41 -7.53
C SER A 287 120.23 64.93 -6.81
N LYS A 288 119.54 64.20 -5.94
CA LYS A 288 119.80 63.72 -4.56
C LYS A 288 120.05 64.81 -3.48
N LEU A 289 119.08 64.82 -2.53
CA LEU A 289 119.22 64.79 -1.06
C LEU A 289 119.55 66.04 -0.22
N GLU A 290 118.72 66.14 0.83
CA GLU A 290 119.01 66.38 2.26
C GLU A 290 119.16 67.78 2.87
N ASN A 291 118.36 67.98 3.94
CA ASN A 291 118.68 68.45 5.31
C ASN A 291 119.56 69.73 5.44
N ASN A 292 119.33 70.68 6.35
CA ASN A 292 119.12 70.50 7.79
C ASN A 292 119.07 71.87 8.55
N VAL A 293 118.51 71.84 9.77
CA VAL A 293 118.75 72.69 10.98
C VAL A 293 118.21 74.15 11.06
N VAL A 294 117.58 74.44 12.21
CA VAL A 294 117.88 75.47 13.26
C VAL A 294 116.56 75.83 13.98
N ALA A 295 116.29 75.31 15.19
CA ALA A 295 116.57 75.87 16.54
C ALA A 295 115.79 77.18 16.84
N GLU A 296 115.28 77.53 18.02
CA GLU A 296 114.93 76.92 19.32
C GLU A 296 114.24 78.07 20.12
N GLN A 297 113.53 77.75 21.22
CA GLN A 297 113.01 78.64 22.29
C GLN A 297 111.66 79.35 22.00
N SER A 298 110.61 79.28 22.82
CA SER A 298 110.55 79.47 24.29
C SER A 298 109.15 79.08 24.86
N THR A 299 109.12 78.61 26.10
CA THR A 299 107.95 78.28 26.98
C THR A 299 107.26 79.55 27.53
N PRO A 300 106.07 79.57 28.21
CA PRO A 300 105.42 78.49 29.01
C PRO A 300 103.86 78.33 28.92
N SER A 301 103.40 77.24 29.55
CA SER A 301 102.04 76.62 29.72
C SER A 301 100.83 77.54 29.99
N PRO A 302 99.58 77.07 29.72
CA PRO A 302 98.78 76.41 30.77
C PRO A 302 97.94 75.18 30.33
N GLN A 303 98.43 73.99 30.69
CA GLN A 303 97.78 72.79 31.28
C GLN A 303 96.38 72.26 30.86
N ASN A 304 95.70 72.77 29.83
CA ASN A 304 94.47 72.13 29.32
C ASN A 304 94.58 71.60 27.89
N ASP A 305 95.55 72.10 27.13
CA ASP A 305 95.80 71.66 25.76
C ASP A 305 96.62 70.36 25.72
N ASP A 306 97.54 70.14 26.66
CA ASP A 306 98.42 68.95 26.67
C ASP A 306 97.63 67.64 26.83
N VAL A 307 96.56 67.63 27.63
CA VAL A 307 95.71 66.44 27.79
C VAL A 307 94.91 66.16 26.53
N ILE A 308 94.44 67.21 25.84
CA ILE A 308 93.73 67.07 24.56
C ILE A 308 94.71 66.61 23.49
N VAL A 309 95.94 67.12 23.48
CA VAL A 309 97.02 66.71 22.59
C VAL A 309 97.41 65.25 22.83
N ASP A 310 97.56 64.81 24.08
CA ASP A 310 97.89 63.41 24.42
C ASP A 310 96.75 62.43 24.08
N ILE A 311 95.49 62.79 24.37
CA ILE A 311 94.31 62.00 23.97
C ILE A 311 94.23 61.97 22.44
N PHE A 312 94.53 63.08 21.77
CA PHE A 312 94.50 63.19 20.32
C PHE A 312 95.64 62.42 19.65
N GLU A 313 96.83 62.42 20.24
CA GLU A 313 97.98 61.65 19.78
C GLU A 313 97.75 60.15 20.00
N SER A 314 97.09 59.78 21.10
CA SER A 314 96.60 58.42 21.34
C SER A 314 95.49 58.02 20.35
N LEU A 315 94.58 58.92 20.01
CA LEU A 315 93.52 58.71 19.02
C LEU A 315 94.13 58.55 17.61
N LYS A 316 95.15 59.34 17.30
CA LYS A 316 95.92 59.32 16.05
C LYS A 316 96.70 58.00 15.90
N GLN A 317 97.34 57.54 16.97
CA GLN A 317 98.01 56.24 17.02
C GLN A 317 97.01 55.07 16.91
N GLY A 318 95.87 55.13 17.61
CA GLY A 318 94.84 54.09 17.59
C GLY A 318 94.07 53.99 16.27
N THR A 319 93.94 55.09 15.53
CA THR A 319 93.30 55.11 14.20
C THR A 319 94.30 54.99 13.03
N GLY A 320 95.61 55.13 13.28
CA GLY A 320 96.67 55.01 12.28
C GLY A 320 96.65 56.12 11.21
N ALA A 321 96.12 57.30 11.54
CA ALA A 321 95.98 58.44 10.64
C ALA A 321 97.06 59.51 10.93
N THR A 322 97.50 60.27 9.93
CA THR A 322 98.59 61.25 10.09
C THR A 322 98.09 62.68 10.34
N THR A 323 96.80 62.94 10.08
CA THR A 323 96.18 64.29 10.17
C THR A 323 94.85 64.26 10.93
N THR A 324 94.50 65.34 11.63
CA THR A 324 93.22 65.54 12.36
C THR A 324 91.98 65.23 11.52
N GLU A 325 92.00 65.68 10.27
CA GLU A 325 90.91 65.53 9.33
C GLU A 325 90.72 64.06 8.91
N GLU A 326 91.82 63.32 8.77
CA GLU A 326 91.82 61.90 8.41
C GLU A 326 91.26 61.02 9.54
N VAL A 327 91.53 61.36 10.81
CA VAL A 327 90.92 60.68 11.97
C VAL A 327 89.40 60.84 11.93
N LEU A 328 88.90 62.07 11.71
CA LEU A 328 87.46 62.34 11.62
C LEU A 328 86.81 61.62 10.44
N GLU A 329 87.49 61.58 9.29
CA GLU A 329 86.99 60.89 8.11
C GLU A 329 86.91 59.36 8.31
N ARG A 330 87.88 58.76 9.01
CA ARG A 330 87.81 57.34 9.41
C ARG A 330 86.68 57.07 10.39
N PHE A 331 86.43 57.93 11.38
CA PHE A 331 85.28 57.77 12.29
C PHE A 331 83.94 57.94 11.57
N ARG A 332 83.85 58.86 10.60
CA ARG A 332 82.66 59.00 9.74
C ARG A 332 82.44 57.76 8.89
N ALA A 333 83.50 57.26 8.23
CA ALA A 333 83.45 56.02 7.45
C ALA A 333 83.10 54.80 8.32
N GLN A 334 83.62 54.72 9.55
CA GLN A 334 83.28 53.67 10.51
C GLN A 334 81.82 53.75 10.92
N ARG A 335 81.31 54.95 11.24
CA ARG A 335 79.90 55.16 11.58
C ARG A 335 78.96 54.86 10.41
N GLU A 336 79.34 55.21 9.19
CA GLU A 336 78.59 54.86 7.98
C GLU A 336 78.61 53.35 7.74
N THR A 337 79.74 52.68 7.97
CA THR A 337 79.87 51.23 7.87
C THR A 337 79.02 50.53 8.93
N ASP A 338 79.04 50.99 10.18
CA ASP A 338 78.18 50.48 11.25
C ASP A 338 76.70 50.68 10.93
N SER A 339 76.32 51.87 10.42
CA SER A 339 74.95 52.14 9.97
C SER A 339 74.52 51.20 8.84
N ARG A 340 75.40 50.97 7.85
CA ARG A 340 75.16 50.04 6.75
C ARG A 340 75.05 48.60 7.22
N LEU A 341 75.91 48.15 8.13
CA LEU A 341 75.86 46.80 8.70
C LEU A 341 74.59 46.60 9.52
N ASN A 342 74.16 47.62 10.28
CA ASN A 342 72.93 47.53 11.06
C ASN A 342 71.69 47.51 10.17
N ASN A 343 71.68 48.29 9.08
CA ASN A 343 70.63 48.21 8.05
C ASN A 343 70.62 46.85 7.36
N LEU A 344 71.78 46.29 7.01
CA LEU A 344 71.88 44.96 6.41
C LEU A 344 71.37 43.89 7.38
N ARG A 345 71.78 43.95 8.65
CA ARG A 345 71.31 43.07 9.72
C ARG A 345 69.78 43.15 9.87
N ASN A 346 69.22 44.35 9.94
CA ASN A 346 67.78 44.54 10.05
C ASN A 346 67.03 44.01 8.83
N ASN A 347 67.53 44.25 7.62
CA ASN A 347 66.95 43.73 6.39
C ASN A 347 66.99 42.20 6.35
N SER A 348 68.13 41.59 6.70
CA SER A 348 68.26 40.13 6.81
C SER A 348 67.35 39.55 7.89
N GLU A 349 67.13 40.25 9.00
CA GLU A 349 66.23 39.81 10.06
C GLU A 349 64.75 39.90 9.64
N ILE A 350 64.38 40.94 8.89
CA ILE A 350 63.05 41.08 8.29
C ILE A 350 62.82 39.98 7.26
N GLU A 351 63.78 39.73 6.38
CA GLU A 351 63.71 38.67 5.36
C GLU A 351 63.62 37.29 6.01
N LYS A 352 64.41 37.04 7.07
CA LYS A 352 64.30 35.82 7.87
C LYS A 352 62.91 35.66 8.46
N ARG A 353 62.36 36.68 9.11
CA ARG A 353 60.98 36.64 9.67
C ARG A 353 59.92 36.42 8.60
N HIS A 354 60.11 36.97 7.41
CA HIS A 354 59.22 36.72 6.27
C HIS A 354 59.30 35.27 5.81
N LEU A 355 60.51 34.73 5.66
CA LEU A 355 60.74 33.33 5.28
C LEU A 355 60.18 32.35 6.30
N GLU A 356 60.36 32.62 7.60
CA GLU A 356 59.78 31.82 8.69
C GLU A 356 58.25 31.80 8.61
N LYS A 357 57.60 32.94 8.39
CA LYS A 357 56.15 32.99 8.19
C LYS A 357 55.70 32.24 6.94
N THR A 358 56.40 32.38 5.83
CA THR A 358 56.07 31.62 4.61
C THR A 358 56.25 30.12 4.83
N GLN A 359 57.26 29.71 5.59
CA GLN A 359 57.50 28.32 5.96
C GLN A 359 56.39 27.78 6.86
N GLU A 360 55.92 28.56 7.84
CA GLU A 360 54.79 28.19 8.69
C GLU A 360 53.50 28.02 7.88
N VAL A 361 53.21 28.93 6.95
CA VAL A 361 52.04 28.84 6.07
C VAL A 361 52.13 27.62 5.16
N LEU A 362 53.27 27.40 4.50
CA LEU A 362 53.50 26.23 3.66
C LEU A 362 53.39 24.92 4.45
N ASN A 363 53.92 24.88 5.67
CA ASN A 363 53.79 23.71 6.55
C ASN A 363 52.33 23.46 6.92
N PHE A 364 51.57 24.51 7.23
CA PHE A 364 50.14 24.39 7.53
C PHE A 364 49.34 23.88 6.33
N GLU A 365 49.61 24.40 5.12
CA GLU A 365 48.99 23.91 3.88
C GLU A 365 49.34 22.43 3.64
N LEU A 366 50.60 22.04 3.87
CA LEU A 366 51.06 20.66 3.69
C LEU A 366 50.38 19.72 4.71
N GLU A 367 50.24 20.13 5.97
CA GLU A 367 49.48 19.37 6.98
C GLU A 367 48.01 19.25 6.58
N GLN A 368 47.38 20.34 6.14
CA GLN A 368 46.01 20.31 5.67
C GLN A 368 45.82 19.34 4.49
N HIS A 369 46.75 19.36 3.52
CA HIS A 369 46.74 18.43 2.39
C HIS A 369 46.93 16.98 2.82
N LYS A 370 47.84 16.70 3.76
CA LYS A 370 48.02 15.35 4.31
C LYS A 370 46.74 14.82 4.94
N TYR A 371 46.08 15.61 5.79
CA TYR A 371 44.84 15.18 6.44
C TYR A 371 43.66 15.10 5.48
N ALA A 372 43.62 15.95 4.45
CA ALA A 372 42.61 15.84 3.39
C ALA A 372 42.78 14.56 2.57
N GLU A 373 44.02 14.24 2.18
CA GLU A 373 44.35 13.02 1.44
C GLU A 373 44.01 11.77 2.25
N THR A 374 44.40 11.71 3.54
CA THR A 374 44.04 10.57 4.40
C THR A 374 42.53 10.42 4.57
N ARG A 375 41.79 11.52 4.72
CA ARG A 375 40.33 11.46 4.87
C ARG A 375 39.65 10.99 3.59
N ASP A 376 40.12 11.47 2.44
CA ASP A 376 39.56 11.06 1.15
C ASP A 376 39.94 9.60 0.83
N GLU A 377 41.13 9.14 1.22
CA GLU A 377 41.53 7.72 1.17
C GLU A 377 40.64 6.84 2.06
N GLU A 378 40.37 7.24 3.30
CA GLU A 378 39.46 6.52 4.21
C GLU A 378 38.03 6.45 3.62
N GLN A 379 37.51 7.57 3.10
CA GLN A 379 36.20 7.60 2.43
C GLN A 379 36.17 6.72 1.18
N ASN A 380 37.25 6.71 0.40
CA ASN A 380 37.36 5.84 -0.77
C ASN A 380 37.41 4.36 -0.36
N LEU A 381 38.13 4.01 0.71
CA LEU A 381 38.18 2.66 1.24
C LEU A 381 36.79 2.19 1.73
N GLU A 382 36.06 3.05 2.44
CA GLU A 382 34.69 2.76 2.88
C GLU A 382 33.74 2.53 1.68
N GLN A 383 33.85 3.35 0.63
CA GLN A 383 33.05 3.17 -0.58
C GLN A 383 33.41 1.89 -1.33
N VAL A 384 34.70 1.56 -1.42
CA VAL A 384 35.15 0.29 -2.03
C VAL A 384 34.61 -0.90 -1.24
N GLU A 385 34.67 -0.88 0.10
CA GLU A 385 34.11 -1.95 0.93
C GLU A 385 32.58 -2.09 0.76
N GLN A 386 31.86 -0.97 0.61
CA GLN A 386 30.43 -0.99 0.29
C GLN A 386 30.15 -1.62 -1.09
N PHE A 387 30.94 -1.26 -2.11
CA PHE A 387 30.81 -1.86 -3.43
C PHE A 387 31.15 -3.35 -3.42
N GLU A 388 32.19 -3.77 -2.70
CA GLU A 388 32.53 -5.19 -2.54
C GLU A 388 31.39 -5.98 -1.89
N LYS A 389 30.74 -5.43 -0.85
CA LYS A 389 29.54 -6.05 -0.24
C LYS A 389 28.39 -6.18 -1.23
N LEU A 390 28.09 -5.13 -2.00
CA LEU A 390 27.03 -5.16 -3.01
C LEU A 390 27.33 -6.16 -4.14
N ILE A 391 28.59 -6.28 -4.55
CA ILE A 391 29.03 -7.26 -5.54
C ILE A 391 28.85 -8.68 -4.98
N GLN A 392 29.28 -8.93 -3.74
CA GLN A 392 29.09 -10.24 -3.08
C GLN A 392 27.60 -10.60 -2.97
N GLU A 393 26.75 -9.67 -2.54
CA GLU A 393 25.29 -9.88 -2.49
C GLU A 393 24.70 -10.21 -3.88
N GLN A 394 25.14 -9.51 -4.92
CA GLN A 394 24.74 -9.81 -6.31
C GLN A 394 25.23 -11.18 -6.79
N GLU A 395 26.46 -11.57 -6.47
CA GLU A 395 27.01 -12.88 -6.81
C GLU A 395 26.24 -14.00 -6.09
N GLU A 396 25.89 -13.82 -4.82
CA GLU A 396 25.04 -14.76 -4.08
C GLU A 396 23.65 -14.89 -4.69
N LEU A 397 23.02 -13.76 -5.05
CA LEU A 397 21.73 -13.76 -5.74
C LEU A 397 21.81 -14.46 -7.09
N GLN A 398 22.83 -14.17 -7.90
CA GLN A 398 23.05 -14.84 -9.19
C GLN A 398 23.22 -16.35 -9.01
N LYS A 399 24.02 -16.78 -8.03
CA LYS A 399 24.21 -18.19 -7.71
C LYS A 399 22.91 -18.86 -7.29
N ASN A 400 22.06 -18.17 -6.51
CA ASN A 400 20.75 -18.67 -6.14
C ASN A 400 19.81 -18.81 -7.35
N TYR A 401 19.81 -17.84 -8.27
CA TYR A 401 19.04 -17.94 -9.51
C TYR A 401 19.57 -19.05 -10.44
N GLU A 402 20.88 -19.23 -10.53
CA GLU A 402 21.50 -20.33 -11.29
C GLU A 402 21.10 -21.69 -10.71
N ASN A 403 21.12 -21.83 -9.38
CA ASN A 403 20.66 -23.04 -8.69
C ASN A 403 19.18 -23.32 -8.97
N GLN A 404 18.29 -22.32 -8.83
CA GLN A 404 16.87 -22.48 -9.15
C GLN A 404 16.63 -22.84 -10.62
N LYS A 405 17.42 -22.26 -11.52
CA LYS A 405 17.40 -22.58 -12.95
C LYS A 405 17.84 -24.02 -13.21
N GLU A 406 18.86 -24.52 -12.53
CA GLU A 406 19.26 -25.93 -12.63
C GLU A 406 18.22 -26.87 -12.01
N GLU A 407 17.65 -26.54 -10.85
CA GLU A 407 16.55 -27.29 -10.25
C GLU A 407 15.35 -27.39 -11.20
N THR A 408 14.90 -26.28 -11.77
CA THR A 408 13.80 -26.29 -12.75
C THR A 408 14.15 -27.09 -14.00
N LYS A 409 15.37 -27.00 -14.53
CA LYS A 409 15.84 -27.87 -15.64
C LYS A 409 15.82 -29.34 -15.25
N THR A 410 16.19 -29.72 -14.02
CA THR A 410 16.13 -31.12 -13.57
C THR A 410 14.70 -31.62 -13.50
N VAL A 411 13.76 -30.80 -13.00
CA VAL A 411 12.33 -31.12 -12.98
C VAL A 411 11.79 -31.27 -14.40
N ILE A 412 12.12 -30.35 -15.32
CA ILE A 412 11.71 -30.45 -16.73
C ILE A 412 12.26 -31.73 -17.36
N ARG A 413 13.52 -32.08 -17.11
CA ARG A 413 14.12 -33.33 -17.60
C ARG A 413 13.41 -34.56 -17.02
N HIS A 414 13.02 -34.52 -15.75
CA HIS A 414 12.28 -35.60 -15.10
C HIS A 414 10.86 -35.75 -15.69
N VAL A 415 10.13 -34.65 -15.86
CA VAL A 415 8.82 -34.64 -16.53
C VAL A 415 8.94 -35.14 -17.96
N GLY A 416 9.98 -34.71 -18.69
CA GLY A 416 10.31 -35.22 -20.03
C GLY A 416 10.51 -36.74 -20.03
N ALA A 417 11.30 -37.28 -19.10
CA ALA A 417 11.50 -38.73 -18.98
C ALA A 417 10.22 -39.49 -18.62
N CYS A 418 9.35 -38.92 -17.77
CA CYS A 418 8.04 -39.50 -17.46
C CYS A 418 7.13 -39.50 -18.69
N LEU A 419 7.09 -38.41 -19.45
CA LEU A 419 6.32 -38.33 -20.69
C LEU A 419 6.85 -39.31 -21.74
N ASP A 420 8.17 -39.44 -21.89
CA ASP A 420 8.79 -40.44 -22.76
C ASP A 420 8.42 -41.87 -22.33
N SER A 421 8.39 -42.15 -21.02
CA SER A 421 7.97 -43.46 -20.51
C SER A 421 6.50 -43.77 -20.81
N LEU A 422 5.63 -42.75 -20.73
CA LEU A 422 4.20 -42.84 -21.04
C LEU A 422 3.98 -43.04 -22.53
N TYR A 423 4.71 -42.29 -23.36
CA TYR A 423 4.70 -42.40 -24.81
C TYR A 423 5.19 -43.77 -25.29
N ARG A 424 6.26 -44.32 -24.69
CA ARG A 424 6.72 -45.69 -24.95
C ARG A 424 5.71 -46.76 -24.53
N GLY A 425 4.89 -46.47 -23.51
CA GLY A 425 3.78 -47.33 -23.10
C GLY A 425 2.64 -47.40 -24.12
N ILE A 426 2.46 -46.34 -24.91
CA ILE A 426 1.46 -46.27 -26.00
C ILE A 426 2.06 -46.77 -27.32
N HIS A 427 3.34 -46.48 -27.59
CA HIS A 427 4.06 -46.89 -28.80
C HIS A 427 5.46 -47.49 -28.49
N PRO A 428 5.61 -48.83 -28.46
CA PRO A 428 6.87 -49.50 -28.09
C PRO A 428 8.07 -49.27 -29.03
N LEU A 429 7.84 -48.73 -30.23
CA LEU A 429 8.82 -48.63 -31.32
C LEU A 429 9.22 -47.19 -31.69
N SER A 430 8.71 -46.17 -31.00
CA SER A 430 8.95 -44.77 -31.37
C SER A 430 10.27 -44.21 -30.79
N THR A 431 10.92 -43.30 -31.54
CA THR A 431 12.19 -42.67 -31.15
C THR A 431 12.00 -41.53 -30.14
N VAL A 432 12.98 -41.33 -29.28
CA VAL A 432 13.00 -40.28 -28.23
C VAL A 432 13.08 -38.90 -28.88
N GLU A 433 12.15 -38.01 -28.52
CA GLU A 433 12.24 -36.60 -28.89
C GLU A 433 12.77 -35.77 -27.72
N GLN A 434 13.87 -35.04 -27.94
CA GLN A 434 14.55 -34.25 -26.89
C GLN A 434 13.73 -33.07 -26.35
N ASN A 435 12.65 -32.68 -27.04
CA ASN A 435 11.82 -31.53 -26.66
C ASN A 435 10.52 -32.00 -26.00
N SER A 436 10.44 -31.89 -24.68
CA SER A 436 9.26 -32.28 -23.88
C SER A 436 7.96 -31.60 -24.34
N LYS A 437 8.04 -30.40 -24.92
CA LYS A 437 6.88 -29.68 -25.50
C LYS A 437 6.35 -30.34 -26.78
N MET A 438 7.25 -30.81 -27.66
CA MET A 438 6.87 -31.49 -28.90
C MET A 438 6.31 -32.89 -28.60
N ALA A 439 6.89 -33.58 -27.63
CA ALA A 439 6.37 -34.85 -27.12
C ALA A 439 4.94 -34.70 -26.56
N LEU A 440 4.67 -33.64 -25.77
CA LEU A 440 3.32 -33.34 -25.28
C LEU A 440 2.32 -33.06 -26.41
N GLN A 441 2.70 -32.25 -27.40
CA GLN A 441 1.82 -31.92 -28.52
C GLN A 441 1.47 -33.13 -29.38
N ARG A 442 2.39 -34.11 -29.53
CA ARG A 442 2.09 -35.36 -30.23
C ARG A 442 1.21 -36.29 -29.41
N VAL A 443 1.49 -36.46 -28.12
CA VAL A 443 0.62 -37.24 -27.23
C VAL A 443 -0.79 -36.63 -27.18
N GLU A 444 -0.92 -35.30 -27.16
CA GLU A 444 -2.21 -34.62 -27.20
C GLU A 444 -2.95 -34.86 -28.52
N ALA A 445 -2.26 -34.77 -29.66
CA ALA A 445 -2.85 -35.04 -30.98
C ALA A 445 -3.31 -36.50 -31.11
N GLU A 446 -2.49 -37.46 -30.68
CA GLU A 446 -2.81 -38.89 -30.71
C GLU A 446 -3.94 -39.25 -29.73
N LEU A 447 -3.96 -38.66 -28.52
CA LEU A 447 -5.09 -38.80 -27.60
C LEU A 447 -6.39 -38.20 -28.18
N CYS A 448 -6.31 -37.09 -28.91
CA CYS A 448 -7.46 -36.52 -29.61
C CYS A 448 -7.98 -37.44 -30.73
N GLU A 449 -7.10 -38.14 -31.45
CA GLU A 449 -7.49 -39.17 -32.41
C GLU A 449 -8.17 -40.36 -31.71
N ILE A 450 -7.57 -40.89 -30.65
CA ILE A 450 -8.13 -42.02 -29.87
C ILE A 450 -9.50 -41.64 -29.26
N ILE A 451 -9.64 -40.42 -28.73
CA ILE A 451 -10.92 -39.90 -28.21
C ILE A 451 -11.94 -39.74 -29.33
N SER A 452 -11.52 -39.32 -30.52
CA SER A 452 -12.39 -39.20 -31.69
C SER A 452 -12.88 -40.56 -32.18
N GLU A 453 -12.03 -41.60 -32.17
CA GLU A 453 -12.41 -42.98 -32.46
C GLU A 453 -13.37 -43.54 -31.38
N LEU A 454 -13.13 -43.24 -30.10
CA LEU A 454 -14.02 -43.63 -28.99
C LEU A 454 -15.39 -42.94 -29.05
N ASN A 455 -15.45 -41.71 -29.56
CA ASN A 455 -16.70 -40.98 -29.80
C ASN A 455 -17.47 -41.50 -31.02
N GLN A 456 -16.78 -42.03 -32.04
CA GLN A 456 -17.43 -42.73 -33.16
C GLN A 456 -18.03 -44.08 -32.74
N ALA A 457 -17.47 -44.73 -31.70
CA ALA A 457 -17.94 -46.01 -31.17
C ALA A 457 -19.17 -45.94 -30.22
N LYS A 458 -19.77 -44.76 -29.99
CA LYS A 458 -20.99 -44.60 -29.17
C LYS A 458 -22.07 -43.80 -29.91
N PRO A 459 -23.28 -44.36 -30.16
CA PRO A 459 -24.36 -43.57 -30.71
C PRO A 459 -25.11 -42.80 -29.61
N SER A 460 -25.43 -41.54 -29.94
CA SER A 460 -26.56 -40.75 -29.43
C SER A 460 -26.51 -40.20 -28.00
N VAL A 461 -26.13 -38.93 -27.87
CA VAL A 461 -26.97 -37.89 -27.23
C VAL A 461 -26.75 -36.55 -27.95
N LYS A 462 -27.82 -35.98 -28.51
CA LYS A 462 -27.86 -34.63 -29.09
C LYS A 462 -28.05 -33.58 -27.99
N TYR A 463 -27.30 -32.48 -28.03
CA TYR A 463 -27.76 -31.13 -27.66
C TYR A 463 -27.09 -30.08 -28.56
N PRO A 464 -27.75 -28.92 -28.80
CA PRO A 464 -27.63 -28.15 -30.02
C PRO A 464 -26.52 -27.08 -29.99
N ALA A 465 -26.07 -26.72 -31.19
CA ALA A 465 -25.18 -25.61 -31.48
C ALA A 465 -25.83 -24.25 -31.17
N MET A 466 -25.03 -23.34 -30.59
CA MET A 466 -25.10 -21.91 -30.88
C MET A 466 -23.67 -21.44 -31.16
N ILE A 467 -23.44 -21.20 -32.45
CA ILE A 467 -22.36 -20.37 -32.99
C ILE A 467 -23.03 -19.03 -33.30
N GLU A 468 -22.52 -17.96 -32.69
CA GLU A 468 -22.77 -16.57 -33.06
C GLU A 468 -21.37 -15.96 -33.16
N VAL A 469 -20.75 -16.08 -34.33
CA VAL A 469 -20.62 -15.02 -35.36
C VAL A 469 -20.09 -13.71 -34.76
N LEU A 470 -18.81 -13.52 -35.05
CA LEU A 470 -18.04 -12.28 -35.06
C LEU A 470 -18.79 -11.15 -35.79
N GLU A 471 -18.75 -9.95 -35.23
CA GLU A 471 -18.72 -8.59 -35.84
C GLU A 471 -18.88 -7.61 -34.65
N MET A 472 -18.23 -6.46 -34.50
CA MET A 472 -17.27 -5.67 -35.27
C MET A 472 -16.55 -4.75 -34.27
N ASP A 473 -15.32 -4.39 -34.62
CA ASP A 473 -14.57 -3.30 -34.00
C ASP A 473 -15.29 -1.95 -34.18
N GLU A 474 -15.84 -1.38 -33.12
CA GLU A 474 -16.08 0.06 -32.99
C GLU A 474 -15.70 0.48 -31.58
N ASP A 475 -14.50 1.07 -31.44
CA ASP A 475 -14.24 2.20 -30.54
C ASP A 475 -12.76 2.60 -30.65
N LYS A 476 -12.45 3.23 -31.78
CA LYS A 476 -11.21 3.99 -31.97
C LYS A 476 -11.51 5.49 -32.00
N TRP A 477 -12.22 5.96 -30.99
CA TRP A 477 -12.41 7.39 -30.74
C TRP A 477 -11.40 7.87 -29.70
N LEU A 478 -10.11 7.92 -30.05
CA LEU A 478 -9.11 8.85 -29.48
C LEU A 478 -7.73 8.62 -30.14
N PRO A 479 -6.95 9.69 -30.42
CA PRO A 479 -5.62 9.58 -31.04
C PRO A 479 -4.58 8.82 -30.17
N PRO A 480 -3.55 8.19 -30.79
CA PRO A 480 -2.59 7.30 -30.13
C PRO A 480 -1.89 7.79 -28.84
N PRO A 481 -1.56 9.08 -28.63
CA PRO A 481 -0.85 9.48 -27.41
C PRO A 481 -1.72 9.48 -26.14
N TYR A 482 -3.03 9.26 -26.23
CA TYR A 482 -3.93 9.34 -25.07
C TYR A 482 -4.63 8.02 -24.69
N GLY A 483 -4.47 6.95 -25.47
CA GLY A 483 -5.10 5.65 -25.20
C GLY A 483 -4.53 4.87 -23.99
N GLY A 484 -3.37 5.27 -23.46
CA GLY A 484 -2.69 4.59 -22.35
C GLY A 484 -3.11 5.05 -20.94
N LEU A 485 -3.92 6.11 -20.82
CA LEU A 485 -4.16 6.79 -19.54
C LEU A 485 -5.34 6.26 -18.71
N VAL A 486 -6.20 5.38 -19.25
CA VAL A 486 -7.47 5.02 -18.57
C VAL A 486 -7.56 3.54 -18.16
N ALA A 487 -6.68 2.65 -18.59
CA ALA A 487 -6.83 1.24 -18.23
C ALA A 487 -5.51 0.47 -18.20
N ARG A 488 -4.65 0.73 -17.19
CA ARG A 488 -3.78 -0.32 -16.61
C ARG A 488 -3.49 -0.01 -15.14
N THR A 489 -3.94 -0.90 -14.27
CA THR A 489 -3.29 -1.18 -12.99
C THR A 489 -1.80 -1.41 -13.24
N PRO A 490 -0.89 -0.62 -12.63
CA PRO A 490 0.51 -1.00 -12.56
C PRO A 490 0.61 -2.19 -11.60
N VAL A 491 1.08 -3.32 -12.11
CA VAL A 491 1.69 -4.37 -11.29
C VAL A 491 2.83 -3.73 -10.51
N PRO A 492 3.01 -4.00 -9.20
CA PRO A 492 4.10 -3.43 -8.43
C PRO A 492 5.43 -3.88 -9.06
N GLN A 493 6.15 -2.96 -9.70
CA GLN A 493 7.57 -3.15 -9.93
C GLN A 493 8.28 -2.96 -8.60
N GLU A 494 9.13 -3.92 -8.27
CA GLU A 494 9.97 -3.93 -7.09
C GLU A 494 10.84 -2.67 -7.06
N GLU A 495 10.87 -2.07 -5.88
CA GLU A 495 11.59 -0.85 -5.55
C GLU A 495 13.09 -1.03 -5.80
N SER A 496 13.68 -0.16 -6.62
CA SER A 496 15.12 0.09 -6.58
C SER A 496 15.41 1.09 -5.44
N PRO A 497 16.52 0.96 -4.70
CA PRO A 497 16.77 1.79 -3.52
C PRO A 497 17.12 3.23 -3.92
N ILE A 498 16.38 4.19 -3.37
CA ILE A 498 16.78 5.61 -3.34
C ILE A 498 17.44 5.86 -1.98
N PRO A 499 18.63 6.51 -1.91
CA PRO A 499 19.28 6.82 -0.64
C PRO A 499 18.45 7.83 0.16
N GLN A 500 18.25 7.55 1.46
CA GLN A 500 17.57 8.48 2.37
C GLN A 500 18.54 9.57 2.88
N PRO A 501 18.10 10.82 3.03
CA PRO A 501 18.81 11.80 3.85
C PRO A 501 18.49 11.56 5.33
N ILE A 502 19.54 11.67 6.13
CA ILE A 502 19.55 11.59 7.59
C ILE A 502 18.71 12.74 8.17
N GLY A 503 17.78 12.44 9.07
CA GLY A 503 17.15 13.47 9.90
C GLY A 503 15.93 13.03 10.71
N SER A 504 16.06 13.16 12.02
CA SER A 504 15.02 13.28 13.06
C SER A 504 14.49 11.99 13.70
N ASP A 505 15.18 11.66 14.78
CA ASP A 505 14.87 10.76 15.89
C ASP A 505 13.81 11.40 16.80
N ASP A 506 12.49 11.28 16.49
CA ASP A 506 11.41 11.41 17.51
C ASP A 506 9.96 11.17 17.04
N ASP A 507 9.68 10.22 16.13
CA ASP A 507 8.30 9.80 15.87
C ASP A 507 8.14 8.31 16.17
N GLU A 508 7.31 8.00 17.18
CA GLU A 508 6.91 6.66 17.60
C GLU A 508 6.71 5.73 16.39
N GLU A 509 7.57 4.72 16.31
CA GLU A 509 7.69 3.80 15.18
C GLU A 509 6.41 2.94 15.04
N VAL A 510 5.43 3.46 14.30
CA VAL A 510 4.22 2.71 13.92
C VAL A 510 4.67 1.53 13.07
N PRO A 511 4.50 0.27 13.51
CA PRO A 511 5.06 -0.87 12.81
C PRO A 511 4.56 -0.94 11.37
N THR A 512 5.51 -0.94 10.42
CA THR A 512 5.22 -0.97 8.99
C THR A 512 4.32 -2.16 8.66
N ARG A 513 3.39 -2.01 7.71
CA ARG A 513 2.47 -3.07 7.26
C ARG A 513 3.18 -4.41 6.95
N GLY A 514 4.44 -4.36 6.47
CA GLY A 514 5.28 -5.54 6.26
C GLY A 514 5.71 -6.26 7.54
N TYR A 515 6.02 -5.51 8.61
CA TYR A 515 6.32 -6.06 9.93
C TYR A 515 5.10 -6.75 10.55
N LEU A 516 3.94 -6.09 10.53
CA LEU A 516 2.66 -6.67 10.97
C LEU A 516 2.30 -7.95 10.19
N LYS A 517 2.53 -7.95 8.88
CA LYS A 517 2.27 -9.12 8.03
C LYS A 517 3.23 -10.28 8.35
N ARG A 518 4.52 -10.01 8.56
CA ARG A 518 5.50 -11.03 8.98
C ARG A 518 5.18 -11.59 10.36
N GLN A 519 4.81 -10.75 11.32
CA GLN A 519 4.47 -11.17 12.68
C GLN A 519 3.15 -11.98 12.70
N ALA A 520 2.15 -11.58 11.91
CA ALA A 520 0.93 -12.36 11.73
C ALA A 520 1.20 -13.72 11.07
N GLN A 521 2.09 -13.77 10.07
CA GLN A 521 2.50 -15.02 9.43
C GLN A 521 3.23 -15.95 10.42
N LEU A 522 4.14 -15.41 11.23
CA LEU A 522 4.82 -16.17 12.29
C LEU A 522 3.85 -16.75 13.32
N VAL A 523 2.79 -16.03 13.68
CA VAL A 523 1.74 -16.52 14.59
C VAL A 523 0.91 -17.63 13.95
N VAL A 524 0.59 -17.50 12.66
CA VAL A 524 -0.12 -18.53 11.88
C VAL A 524 0.73 -19.79 11.74
N ASP A 525 2.01 -19.65 11.40
CA ASP A 525 2.96 -20.75 11.23
C ASP A 525 3.23 -21.46 12.57
N ALA A 526 3.33 -20.71 13.67
CA ALA A 526 3.45 -21.27 15.02
C ALA A 526 2.19 -22.05 15.45
N ARG A 527 0.99 -21.62 15.02
CA ARG A 527 -0.27 -22.35 15.27
C ARG A 527 -0.42 -23.58 14.39
N LEU A 528 0.11 -23.56 13.16
CA LEU A 528 0.10 -24.72 12.26
C LEU A 528 1.06 -25.82 12.74
N ARG A 529 2.22 -25.47 13.30
CA ARG A 529 3.18 -26.45 13.85
C ARG A 529 2.67 -27.21 15.08
N ARG A 530 1.76 -26.65 15.87
CA ARG A 530 1.23 -27.33 17.09
C ARG A 530 0.17 -28.40 16.81
N LYS A 531 -0.32 -28.56 15.57
CA LYS A 531 -1.39 -29.54 15.26
C LYS A 531 -0.91 -30.96 14.95
N ASN A 532 0.40 -31.22 14.81
CA ASN A 532 0.91 -32.53 14.37
C ASN A 532 1.69 -33.35 15.41
N ILE A 533 1.64 -33.02 16.70
CA ILE A 533 2.21 -33.90 17.73
C ILE A 533 1.15 -34.94 18.13
N ARG A 534 1.02 -36.00 17.32
CA ARG A 534 0.38 -37.26 17.76
C ARG A 534 1.37 -37.98 18.68
N PHE A 535 1.05 -38.02 19.97
CA PHE A 535 1.72 -38.87 20.94
C PHE A 535 1.59 -40.35 20.53
N GLN A 536 2.73 -40.99 20.24
CA GLN A 536 2.87 -42.44 20.19
C GLN A 536 2.74 -42.97 21.63
N ARG A 537 1.69 -43.74 21.92
CA ARG A 537 1.56 -44.49 23.17
C ARG A 537 2.30 -45.82 23.01
N LYS A 538 3.14 -46.12 24.01
CA LYS A 538 3.69 -47.46 24.28
C LYS A 538 2.58 -48.45 24.58
#